data_AF-A0A7S0S8Q2-F1
#
_entry.id   AF-A0A7S0S8Q2-F1
#
_cell.length_a   1.000
_cell.length_b   1.000
_cell.length_c   1.000
_cell.angle_alpha   90.00
_cell.angle_beta   90.00
_cell.angle_gamma   90.00
#
_symmetry.space_group_name_H-M   'P 1'
#
loop_
_entity.id
_entity.type
_entity.pdbx_description
1 polymer ?
#
loop_
_entity_poly.entity_id
_entity_poly.type
_entity_poly.pdbx_seq_one_letter_code
_entity_poly.pdbx_strand_id
1 'polypeptide(L)'
;RYARHFSYTEERARTLAPGGPPNAPQTHARRWTGCVVRAREVRRADGYCAMAGKQKISYFYDPDVGNFYYGQGHPMKPHRVRMTHNLLLHYGIYKEMEVFRPALASAEDMTQFHSDEYIEFLRLITPDNQHEHMRQLKRFNCAEDCPVFDGLFNFCQIYTGGSVGGAVRLNHKQTDTVVNWAGGLHHAKKNEASGFCYVNDIVLAILELLKVHQRVLYIDIDI
;
A
#
# COMPACT_ATOMS: atom_id res chain seq x y z
N ARG A 1 5.10 12.92 -28.52
CA ARG A 1 6.17 11.93 -28.77
C ARG A 1 7.11 11.95 -27.56
N TYR A 2 7.02 10.95 -26.69
CA TYR A 2 8.10 10.36 -25.86
C TYR A 2 7.41 9.38 -24.90
N ALA A 3 7.09 8.19 -25.40
CA ALA A 3 6.83 7.04 -24.55
C ALA A 3 8.16 6.66 -23.92
N ARG A 4 8.31 6.79 -22.60
CA ARG A 4 9.45 6.21 -21.89
C ARG A 4 9.10 4.77 -21.58
N HIS A 5 9.72 3.85 -22.32
CA HIS A 5 9.79 2.45 -21.96
C HIS A 5 10.44 2.32 -20.58
N PHE A 6 9.72 1.73 -19.63
CA PHE A 6 10.31 1.19 -18.42
C PHE A 6 10.60 -0.29 -18.68
N SER A 7 11.87 -0.63 -18.86
CA SER A 7 12.33 -2.02 -18.93
C SER A 7 12.58 -2.52 -17.51
N TYR A 8 11.77 -3.49 -17.07
CA TYR A 8 11.99 -4.24 -15.85
C TYR A 8 12.90 -5.43 -16.19
N THR A 9 14.15 -5.41 -15.73
CA THR A 9 15.05 -6.56 -15.84
C THR A 9 14.99 -7.34 -14.52
N GLU A 10 14.31 -8.49 -14.53
CA GLU A 10 14.45 -9.50 -13.48
C GLU A 10 15.81 -10.19 -13.62
N GLU A 11 16.73 -9.90 -12.71
CA GLU A 11 17.94 -10.69 -12.56
C GLU A 11 17.66 -11.86 -11.61
N ARG A 12 17.47 -13.06 -12.17
CA ARG A 12 17.32 -14.31 -11.42
C ARG A 12 18.59 -14.59 -10.62
N ALA A 13 18.57 -14.30 -9.32
CA ALA A 13 19.55 -14.85 -8.39
C ALA A 13 19.29 -16.35 -8.19
N ARG A 14 20.02 -17.19 -8.94
CA ARG A 14 20.23 -18.60 -8.57
C ARG A 14 21.09 -18.62 -7.30
N THR A 15 20.56 -19.14 -6.20
CA THR A 15 21.38 -19.61 -5.08
C THR A 15 21.21 -21.12 -4.93
N LEU A 16 22.36 -21.80 -4.87
CA LEU A 16 22.51 -23.24 -4.72
C LEU A 16 22.71 -23.60 -3.24
N ALA A 17 21.95 -24.61 -2.78
CA ALA A 17 22.27 -25.67 -1.79
C ALA A 17 22.27 -25.35 -0.28
N PRO A 18 22.22 -26.35 0.65
CA PRO A 18 21.72 -27.74 0.59
C PRO A 18 20.74 -28.16 1.73
N GLY A 19 19.99 -29.23 1.51
CA GLY A 19 19.58 -30.26 2.51
C GLY A 19 19.02 -29.84 3.89
N GLY A 20 17.69 -29.86 4.03
CA GLY A 20 16.98 -29.89 5.33
C GLY A 20 15.85 -30.94 5.33
N PRO A 21 15.48 -31.50 6.50
CA PRO A 21 14.61 -32.68 6.60
C PRO A 21 13.16 -32.40 6.17
N PRO A 22 12.42 -33.40 5.67
CA PRO A 22 11.18 -33.19 4.91
C PRO A 22 9.93 -32.86 5.73
N ASN A 23 10.01 -32.62 7.05
CA ASN A 23 8.82 -32.47 7.91
C ASN A 23 8.93 -31.31 8.92
N ALA A 24 9.28 -30.10 8.48
CA ALA A 24 9.05 -28.90 9.28
C ALA A 24 7.65 -28.32 8.97
N PRO A 25 6.81 -28.00 9.97
CA PRO A 25 5.54 -27.33 9.74
C PRO A 25 5.79 -26.00 9.04
N GLN A 26 5.12 -25.78 7.91
CA GLN A 26 5.19 -24.52 7.17
C GLN A 26 4.76 -23.38 8.10
N THR A 27 5.73 -22.59 8.55
CA THR A 27 5.46 -21.37 9.29
C THR A 27 4.79 -20.40 8.32
N HIS A 28 3.51 -20.11 8.54
CA HIS A 28 2.80 -19.08 7.79
C HIS A 28 3.59 -17.77 7.86
N ALA A 29 4.13 -17.33 6.72
CA ALA A 29 4.85 -16.07 6.61
C ALA A 29 3.91 -14.92 7.04
N ARG A 30 4.21 -14.31 8.18
CA ARG A 30 3.55 -13.09 8.63
C ARG A 30 4.13 -11.93 7.84
N ARG A 31 3.54 -11.62 6.68
CA ARG A 31 3.98 -10.51 5.83
C ARG A 31 3.51 -9.19 6.42
N TRP A 32 4.40 -8.29 6.80
CA TRP A 32 4.08 -7.00 7.43
C TRP A 32 4.09 -5.91 6.37
N THR A 33 2.91 -5.49 5.87
CA THR A 33 2.83 -4.32 4.98
C THR A 33 2.46 -3.09 5.78
N GLY A 34 3.12 -1.98 5.45
CA GLY A 34 2.88 -0.67 6.02
C GLY A 34 3.78 0.37 5.36
N CYS A 35 3.26 1.55 5.02
CA CYS A 35 4.03 2.57 4.31
C CYS A 35 4.35 3.76 5.22
N VAL A 36 5.62 4.14 5.27
CA VAL A 36 6.09 5.40 5.85
C VAL A 36 6.75 6.20 4.74
N VAL A 37 6.24 7.40 4.51
CA VAL A 37 6.73 8.28 3.45
C VAL A 37 7.31 9.54 4.05
N ARG A 38 8.50 9.94 3.57
CA ARG A 38 9.20 11.16 4.00
C ARG A 38 9.66 11.93 2.78
N ALA A 39 9.32 13.22 2.72
CA ALA A 39 9.88 14.13 1.73
C ALA A 39 10.98 14.99 2.38
N ARG A 40 12.20 14.93 1.85
CA ARG A 40 13.29 15.85 2.20
C ARG A 40 13.99 16.33 0.94
N GLU A 41 14.23 17.63 0.84
CA GLU A 41 15.17 18.17 -0.13
C GLU A 41 16.58 17.69 0.20
N VAL A 42 17.24 17.06 -0.76
CA VAL A 42 18.67 16.76 -0.68
C VAL A 42 19.42 18.07 -0.88
N ARG A 43 19.71 18.77 0.22
CA ARG A 43 20.63 19.93 0.20
C ARG A 43 22.07 19.42 0.10
N ARG A 44 22.91 20.11 -0.69
CA ARG A 44 24.37 19.89 -0.69
C ARG A 44 24.86 20.05 0.76
N ALA A 45 25.71 19.13 1.18
CA ALA A 45 26.26 19.09 2.54
C ALA A 45 27.32 20.17 2.71
N ASP A 46 26.89 21.43 2.81
CA ASP A 46 27.74 22.54 3.22
C ASP A 46 27.36 22.93 4.65
N GLY A 47 28.13 22.40 5.62
CA GLY A 47 28.20 22.91 6.98
C GLY A 47 27.03 22.61 7.93
N TYR A 48 27.37 22.15 9.14
CA TYR A 48 26.57 22.13 10.37
C TYR A 48 25.04 22.21 10.22
N CYS A 49 24.38 21.05 10.29
CA CYS A 49 22.91 20.97 10.33
C CYS A 49 22.40 21.55 11.66
N ALA A 50 22.04 22.84 11.64
CA ALA A 50 21.43 23.53 12.77
C ALA A 50 20.06 22.92 13.11
N MET A 51 19.96 22.41 14.34
CA MET A 51 18.78 22.28 15.21
C MET A 51 17.49 21.74 14.54
N ALA A 52 17.32 20.41 14.56
CA ALA A 52 16.09 19.77 14.14
C ALA A 52 14.93 20.13 15.11
N GLY A 53 14.09 21.09 14.70
CA GLY A 53 12.79 21.29 15.34
C GLY A 53 11.95 20.01 15.31
N LYS A 54 10.98 19.89 16.24
CA LYS A 54 10.07 18.74 16.33
C LYS A 54 9.43 18.49 14.96
N GLN A 55 9.67 17.31 14.39
CA GLN A 55 9.15 16.93 13.07
C GLN A 55 7.62 16.81 13.13
N LYS A 56 6.93 17.34 12.12
CA LYS A 56 5.49 17.17 11.97
C LYS A 56 5.19 15.81 11.36
N ILE A 57 4.38 15.01 12.04
CA ILE A 57 3.99 13.67 11.63
C ILE A 57 2.50 13.66 11.38
N SER A 58 2.08 13.26 10.19
CA SER A 58 0.68 12.96 9.87
C SER A 58 0.48 11.45 9.84
N TYR A 59 -0.53 10.95 10.53
CA TYR A 59 -0.85 9.53 10.61
C TYR A 59 -2.26 9.29 10.10
N PHE A 60 -2.40 8.42 9.10
CA PHE A 60 -3.69 8.09 8.50
C PHE A 60 -4.24 6.79 9.08
N TYR A 61 -5.50 6.83 9.51
CA TYR A 61 -6.22 5.69 10.02
C TYR A 61 -7.72 5.82 9.78
N ASP A 62 -8.32 4.76 9.23
CA ASP A 62 -9.78 4.61 9.19
C ASP A 62 -10.20 3.49 10.15
N PRO A 63 -11.18 3.71 11.06
CA PRO A 63 -11.68 2.68 11.97
C PRO A 63 -12.20 1.41 11.28
N ASP A 64 -12.70 1.53 10.04
CA ASP A 64 -13.31 0.43 9.30
C ASP A 64 -12.27 -0.53 8.72
N VAL A 65 -11.01 -0.09 8.54
CA VAL A 65 -9.96 -0.91 7.92
C VAL A 65 -9.73 -2.23 8.65
N GLY A 66 -9.93 -2.27 9.96
CA GLY A 66 -9.75 -3.46 10.77
C GLY A 66 -10.88 -4.48 10.68
N ASN A 67 -11.98 -4.13 10.02
CA ASN A 67 -13.19 -4.95 9.91
C ASN A 67 -13.24 -5.77 8.61
N PHE A 68 -12.44 -5.41 7.59
CA PHE A 68 -12.35 -6.21 6.36
C PHE A 68 -11.73 -7.58 6.62
N TYR A 69 -12.27 -8.59 5.94
CA TYR A 69 -11.95 -9.99 6.17
C TYR A 69 -11.70 -10.71 4.85
N TYR A 70 -10.44 -11.09 4.60
CA TYR A 70 -10.03 -11.80 3.38
C TYR A 70 -10.59 -13.22 3.25
N GLY A 71 -11.21 -13.77 4.30
CA GLY A 71 -11.72 -15.14 4.30
C GLY A 71 -11.03 -16.06 5.31
N GLN A 72 -11.65 -17.24 5.48
CA GLN A 72 -11.18 -18.27 6.40
C GLN A 72 -9.82 -18.83 5.94
N GLY A 73 -8.89 -19.01 6.88
CA GLY A 73 -7.55 -19.53 6.58
C GLY A 73 -6.60 -18.52 5.91
N HIS A 74 -7.09 -17.43 5.33
CA HIS A 74 -6.24 -16.46 4.62
C HIS A 74 -5.27 -15.72 5.56
N PRO A 75 -3.97 -15.59 5.25
CA PRO A 75 -2.97 -15.03 6.17
C PRO A 75 -3.03 -13.51 6.32
N MET A 76 -3.51 -12.77 5.31
CA MET A 76 -3.71 -11.32 5.41
C MET A 76 -4.88 -11.02 6.36
N LYS A 77 -4.60 -10.28 7.45
CA LYS A 77 -5.57 -9.87 8.46
C LYS A 77 -5.54 -8.34 8.64
N PRO A 78 -6.41 -7.58 7.95
CA PRO A 78 -6.50 -6.12 8.08
C PRO A 78 -6.67 -5.64 9.54
N HIS A 79 -7.25 -6.48 10.40
CA HIS A 79 -7.35 -6.27 11.85
C HIS A 79 -6.02 -5.86 12.53
N ARG A 80 -4.87 -6.29 12.00
CA ARG A 80 -3.55 -5.87 12.51
C ARG A 80 -3.37 -4.36 12.56
N VAL A 81 -3.96 -3.62 11.60
CA VAL A 81 -3.87 -2.15 11.55
C VAL A 81 -4.64 -1.53 12.71
N ARG A 82 -5.80 -2.09 13.05
CA ARG A 82 -6.59 -1.70 14.23
C ARG A 82 -5.85 -2.00 15.53
N MET A 83 -5.18 -3.15 15.62
CA MET A 83 -4.32 -3.47 16.77
C MET A 83 -3.19 -2.45 16.94
N THR A 84 -2.47 -2.13 15.86
CA THR A 84 -1.43 -1.09 15.86
C THR A 84 -1.98 0.26 16.30
N HIS A 85 -3.12 0.68 15.75
CA HIS A 85 -3.78 1.92 16.15
C HIS A 85 -4.07 1.98 17.66
N ASN A 86 -4.66 0.92 18.21
CA ASN A 86 -4.98 0.84 19.63
C ASN A 86 -3.72 0.90 20.51
N LEU A 87 -2.61 0.27 20.11
CA LEU A 87 -1.35 0.39 20.83
C LEU A 87 -0.84 1.83 20.82
N LEU A 88 -0.87 2.51 19.67
CA LEU A 88 -0.46 3.92 19.56
C LEU A 88 -1.30 4.84 20.47
N LEU A 89 -2.59 4.55 20.63
CA LEU A 89 -3.47 5.28 21.57
C LEU A 89 -3.05 5.06 23.03
N HIS A 90 -2.88 3.80 23.45
CA HIS A 90 -2.58 3.45 24.84
C HIS A 90 -1.17 3.88 25.28
N TYR A 91 -0.20 3.89 24.36
CA TYR A 91 1.13 4.45 24.62
C TYR A 91 1.16 5.99 24.59
N GLY A 92 0.06 6.65 24.23
CA GLY A 92 0.01 8.12 24.14
C GLY A 92 0.75 8.69 22.92
N ILE A 93 1.28 7.86 22.03
CA ILE A 93 2.05 8.27 20.84
C ILE A 93 1.20 9.13 19.90
N TYR A 94 -0.11 8.89 19.85
CA TYR A 94 -1.03 9.71 19.06
C TYR A 94 -1.02 11.20 19.41
N LYS A 95 -0.58 11.59 20.62
CA LYS A 95 -0.45 12.99 21.03
C LYS A 95 0.73 13.70 20.36
N GLU A 96 1.66 12.94 19.80
CA GLU A 96 2.88 13.42 19.14
C GLU A 96 2.71 13.54 17.61
N MET A 97 1.52 13.24 17.07
CA MET A 97 1.21 13.23 15.65
C MET A 97 -0.20 13.77 15.36
N GLU A 98 -0.42 14.25 14.14
CA GLU A 98 -1.75 14.63 13.66
C GLU A 98 -2.44 13.40 13.04
N VAL A 99 -3.58 12.99 13.61
CA VAL A 99 -4.32 11.81 13.16
C VAL A 99 -5.41 12.23 12.16
N PHE A 100 -5.39 11.63 10.97
CA PHE A 100 -6.34 11.89 9.90
C PHE A 100 -7.12 10.63 9.54
N ARG A 101 -8.42 10.81 9.29
CA ARG A 101 -9.20 9.82 8.55
C ARG A 101 -8.95 10.04 7.05
N PRO A 102 -8.58 9.01 6.28
CA PRO A 102 -8.36 9.17 4.84
C PRO A 102 -9.68 9.49 4.13
N ALA A 103 -9.61 10.38 3.14
CA ALA A 103 -10.65 10.45 2.12
C ALA A 103 -10.57 9.18 1.26
N LEU A 104 -11.72 8.61 0.88
CA LEU A 104 -11.75 7.44 0.01
C LEU A 104 -11.19 7.80 -1.37
N ALA A 105 -10.19 7.05 -1.84
CA ALA A 105 -9.69 7.23 -3.20
C ALA A 105 -10.79 6.95 -4.21
N SER A 106 -10.93 7.83 -5.19
CA SER A 106 -11.88 7.68 -6.29
C SER A 106 -11.38 6.66 -7.32
N ALA A 107 -12.27 6.22 -8.22
CA ALA A 107 -11.84 5.41 -9.35
C ALA A 107 -10.86 6.19 -10.25
N GLU A 108 -11.09 7.49 -10.43
CA GLU A 108 -10.22 8.38 -11.19
C GLU A 108 -8.81 8.50 -10.57
N ASP A 109 -8.71 8.46 -9.24
CA ASP A 109 -7.40 8.44 -8.56
C ASP A 109 -6.65 7.14 -8.87
N MET A 110 -7.35 5.99 -8.84
CA MET A 110 -6.73 4.67 -9.04
C MET A 110 -6.31 4.43 -10.49
N THR A 111 -7.05 4.96 -11.47
CA THR A 111 -6.74 4.80 -12.91
C THR A 111 -5.59 5.67 -13.40
N GLN A 112 -5.02 6.52 -12.55
CA GLN A 112 -3.73 7.19 -12.83
C GLN A 112 -2.59 6.18 -13.06
N PHE A 113 -2.70 4.98 -12.48
CA PHE A 113 -1.77 3.88 -12.73
C PHE A 113 -2.45 2.66 -13.33
N HIS A 114 -3.55 2.21 -12.72
CA HIS A 114 -4.25 0.99 -13.12
C HIS A 114 -5.08 1.21 -14.40
N SER A 115 -5.45 0.14 -15.10
CA SER A 115 -6.40 0.27 -16.21
C SER A 115 -7.82 0.54 -15.73
N ASP A 116 -8.57 1.31 -16.53
CA ASP A 116 -9.99 1.58 -16.29
C ASP A 116 -10.79 0.27 -16.17
N GLU A 117 -10.53 -0.71 -17.04
CA GLU A 117 -11.19 -2.01 -17.02
C GLU A 117 -10.96 -2.78 -15.71
N TYR A 118 -9.75 -2.69 -15.14
CA TYR A 118 -9.41 -3.38 -13.90
C TYR A 118 -10.04 -2.71 -12.68
N ILE A 119 -9.99 -1.38 -12.60
CA ILE A 119 -10.62 -0.63 -11.49
C ILE A 119 -12.14 -0.79 -11.54
N GLU A 120 -12.75 -0.74 -12.72
CA GLU A 120 -14.17 -0.98 -12.88
C GLU A 120 -14.57 -2.40 -12.46
N PHE A 121 -13.75 -3.39 -12.81
CA PHE A 121 -13.94 -4.75 -12.30
C PHE A 121 -13.91 -4.81 -10.77
N LEU A 122 -12.88 -4.24 -10.12
CA LEU A 122 -12.78 -4.24 -8.66
C LEU A 122 -13.96 -3.51 -7.99
N ARG A 123 -14.50 -2.48 -8.65
CA ARG A 123 -15.65 -1.70 -8.18
C ARG A 123 -16.96 -2.50 -8.23
N LEU A 124 -17.12 -3.39 -9.21
CA LEU A 124 -18.34 -4.14 -9.45
C LEU A 124 -18.35 -5.55 -8.84
N ILE A 125 -17.18 -6.16 -8.64
CA ILE A 125 -17.08 -7.53 -8.17
C ILE A 125 -17.49 -7.65 -6.70
N THR A 126 -18.38 -8.61 -6.40
CA THR A 126 -18.85 -8.95 -5.06
C THR A 126 -18.84 -10.47 -4.86
N PRO A 127 -18.88 -10.97 -3.62
CA PRO A 127 -19.01 -12.40 -3.37
C PRO A 127 -20.24 -13.02 -4.03
N ASP A 128 -21.33 -12.25 -4.17
CA ASP A 128 -22.58 -12.72 -4.78
C ASP A 128 -22.47 -12.91 -6.29
N ASN A 129 -21.82 -12.00 -7.02
CA ASN A 129 -21.76 -12.04 -8.48
C ASN A 129 -20.51 -12.74 -9.04
N GLN A 130 -19.54 -13.13 -8.20
CA GLN A 130 -18.23 -13.64 -8.66
C GLN A 130 -18.32 -14.83 -9.63
N HIS A 131 -19.35 -15.68 -9.49
CA HIS A 131 -19.59 -16.84 -10.35
C HIS A 131 -19.97 -16.45 -11.80
N GLU A 132 -20.50 -15.25 -12.02
CA GLU A 132 -20.79 -14.68 -13.34
C GLU A 132 -19.54 -14.08 -14.00
N HIS A 133 -18.51 -13.77 -13.20
CA HIS A 133 -17.30 -13.07 -13.61
C HIS A 133 -16.05 -13.96 -13.71
N MET A 134 -16.21 -15.29 -13.82
CA MET A 134 -15.10 -16.27 -13.83
C MET A 134 -13.96 -15.95 -14.81
N ARG A 135 -14.29 -15.43 -16.01
CA ARG A 135 -13.26 -15.01 -16.99
C ARG A 135 -12.45 -13.81 -16.51
N GLN A 136 -13.12 -12.82 -15.89
CA GLN A 136 -12.46 -11.63 -15.36
C GLN A 136 -11.66 -11.93 -14.10
N LEU A 137 -12.17 -12.78 -13.19
CA LEU A 137 -11.44 -13.26 -12.02
C LEU A 137 -10.09 -13.88 -12.41
N LYS A 138 -10.10 -14.75 -13.44
CA LYS A 138 -8.87 -15.33 -13.99
C LYS A 138 -7.97 -14.28 -14.67
N ARG A 139 -8.55 -13.36 -15.46
CA ARG A 139 -7.80 -12.32 -16.18
C ARG A 139 -7.09 -11.35 -15.24
N PHE A 140 -7.74 -10.98 -14.14
CA PHE A 140 -7.28 -9.97 -13.18
C PHE A 140 -6.65 -10.59 -11.93
N ASN A 141 -6.45 -11.91 -11.94
CA ASN A 141 -5.83 -12.68 -10.85
C ASN A 141 -6.47 -12.45 -9.47
N CYS A 142 -7.80 -12.32 -9.44
CA CYS A 142 -8.60 -12.17 -8.21
C CYS A 142 -9.25 -13.51 -7.86
N ALA A 143 -8.43 -14.47 -7.43
CA ALA A 143 -8.88 -15.82 -7.05
C ALA A 143 -8.17 -16.28 -5.76
N GLU A 144 -7.33 -17.30 -5.84
CA GLU A 144 -6.73 -18.01 -4.70
C GLU A 144 -6.12 -17.09 -3.63
N ASP A 145 -5.02 -16.42 -3.98
CA ASP A 145 -4.31 -15.52 -3.07
C ASP A 145 -4.94 -14.12 -2.98
N CYS A 146 -5.86 -13.78 -3.88
CA CYS A 146 -6.50 -12.47 -3.94
C CYS A 146 -8.02 -12.67 -3.99
N PRO A 147 -8.63 -13.15 -2.90
CA PRO A 147 -10.04 -13.54 -2.88
C PRO A 147 -10.97 -12.32 -3.06
N VAL A 148 -12.17 -12.57 -3.56
CA VAL A 148 -13.26 -11.60 -3.50
C VAL A 148 -13.90 -11.68 -2.11
N PHE A 149 -14.06 -10.55 -1.44
CA PHE A 149 -14.68 -10.46 -0.13
C PHE A 149 -15.54 -9.20 0.00
N ASP A 150 -16.42 -9.18 1.00
CA ASP A 150 -17.33 -8.06 1.24
C ASP A 150 -16.58 -6.76 1.50
N GLY A 151 -16.89 -5.73 0.70
CA GLY A 151 -16.25 -4.43 0.80
C GLY A 151 -14.82 -4.37 0.24
N LEU A 152 -14.42 -5.31 -0.63
CA LEU A 152 -13.11 -5.31 -1.29
C LEU A 152 -12.72 -3.94 -1.88
N PHE A 153 -13.62 -3.30 -2.63
CA PHE A 153 -13.33 -2.00 -3.22
C PHE A 153 -13.14 -0.92 -2.15
N ASN A 154 -14.00 -0.86 -1.14
CA ASN A 154 -13.87 0.09 -0.02
C ASN A 154 -12.53 -0.09 0.72
N PHE A 155 -12.08 -1.33 0.91
CA PHE A 155 -10.76 -1.61 1.48
C PHE A 155 -9.66 -0.96 0.63
N CYS A 156 -9.72 -1.13 -0.70
CA CYS A 156 -8.81 -0.47 -1.65
C CYS A 156 -8.84 1.05 -1.52
N GLN A 157 -10.03 1.64 -1.48
CA GLN A 157 -10.20 3.08 -1.38
C GLN A 157 -9.59 3.67 -0.11
N ILE A 158 -9.73 2.99 1.03
CA ILE A 158 -9.21 3.45 2.33
C ILE A 158 -7.69 3.49 2.33
N TYR A 159 -7.03 2.38 1.99
CA TYR A 159 -5.57 2.35 2.08
C TYR A 159 -4.91 3.21 1.00
N THR A 160 -5.50 3.27 -0.21
CA THR A 160 -5.02 4.15 -1.29
C THR A 160 -5.21 5.61 -0.93
N GLY A 161 -6.36 5.97 -0.37
CA GLY A 161 -6.67 7.33 0.08
C GLY A 161 -5.70 7.84 1.14
N GLY A 162 -5.29 6.97 2.08
CA GLY A 162 -4.27 7.31 3.06
C GLY A 162 -2.91 7.63 2.45
N SER A 163 -2.46 6.84 1.47
CA SER A 163 -1.16 7.03 0.83
C SER A 163 -1.14 8.25 -0.09
N VAL A 164 -2.17 8.44 -0.92
CA VAL A 164 -2.30 9.62 -1.80
C VAL A 164 -2.53 10.89 -1.00
N GLY A 165 -3.45 10.89 -0.03
CA GLY A 165 -3.68 12.04 0.85
C GLY A 165 -2.42 12.41 1.65
N GLY A 166 -1.64 11.40 2.05
CA GLY A 166 -0.30 11.55 2.57
C GLY A 166 0.66 12.29 1.65
N ALA A 167 0.79 11.81 0.42
CA ALA A 167 1.64 12.42 -0.60
C ALA A 167 1.26 13.89 -0.89
N VAL A 168 -0.05 14.19 -0.96
CA VAL A 168 -0.55 15.57 -1.07
C VAL A 168 -0.05 16.43 0.09
N ARG A 169 -0.17 15.96 1.35
CA ARG A 169 0.30 16.73 2.51
C ARG A 169 1.81 17.01 2.47
N LEU A 170 2.61 16.07 1.96
CA LEU A 170 4.05 16.26 1.76
C LEU A 170 4.32 17.30 0.67
N ASN A 171 3.65 17.19 -0.48
CA ASN A 171 3.75 18.16 -1.59
C ASN A 171 3.41 19.59 -1.14
N HIS A 172 2.41 19.74 -0.28
CA HIS A 172 1.97 21.02 0.29
C HIS A 172 2.81 21.49 1.49
N LYS A 173 3.88 20.77 1.86
CA LYS A 173 4.76 21.09 3.00
C LYS A 173 4.01 21.22 4.34
N GLN A 174 2.89 20.51 4.48
CA GLN A 174 2.07 20.53 5.71
C GLN A 174 2.62 19.60 6.78
N THR A 175 3.40 18.59 6.38
CA THR A 175 3.99 17.58 7.27
C THR A 175 5.39 17.22 6.80
N ASP A 176 6.26 16.75 7.69
CA ASP A 176 7.59 16.25 7.35
C ASP A 176 7.57 14.73 7.07
N THR A 177 6.66 14.01 7.72
CA THR A 177 6.53 12.56 7.64
C THR A 177 5.06 12.18 7.61
N VAL A 178 4.75 11.15 6.83
CA VAL A 178 3.43 10.54 6.74
C VAL A 178 3.55 9.06 7.08
N VAL A 179 2.59 8.57 7.87
CA VAL A 179 2.47 7.16 8.22
C VAL A 179 1.08 6.66 7.79
N ASN A 180 1.05 5.62 6.96
CA ASN A 180 -0.16 4.90 6.60
C ASN A 180 0.09 3.39 6.73
N TRP A 181 -0.29 2.82 7.88
CA TRP A 181 -0.11 1.39 8.15
C TRP A 181 -1.08 0.48 7.39
N ALA A 182 -2.13 1.03 6.79
CA ALA A 182 -3.03 0.26 5.94
C ALA A 182 -2.47 0.04 4.52
N GLY A 183 -1.60 0.95 4.06
CA GLY A 183 -0.99 0.91 2.73
C GLY A 183 0.26 0.03 2.64
N GLY A 184 1.06 0.27 1.60
CA GLY A 184 2.28 -0.50 1.33
C GLY A 184 2.00 -1.77 0.52
N LEU A 185 0.96 -1.78 -0.33
CA LEU A 185 0.51 -2.95 -1.06
C LEU A 185 1.26 -3.05 -2.40
N HIS A 186 2.54 -3.42 -2.30
CA HIS A 186 3.52 -3.32 -3.39
C HIS A 186 3.42 -4.37 -4.52
N HIS A 187 2.69 -5.47 -4.33
CA HIS A 187 2.60 -6.54 -5.35
C HIS A 187 1.63 -6.24 -6.48
N ALA A 188 0.65 -5.35 -6.26
CA ALA A 188 -0.39 -5.04 -7.23
C ALA A 188 0.20 -4.50 -8.53
N LYS A 189 -0.23 -5.06 -9.66
CA LYS A 189 0.23 -4.69 -11.00
C LYS A 189 -0.78 -3.77 -11.67
N LYS A 190 -0.42 -3.24 -12.84
CA LYS A 190 -1.30 -2.32 -13.59
C LYS A 190 -2.68 -2.91 -13.89
N ASN A 191 -2.74 -4.20 -14.23
CA ASN A 191 -3.95 -4.88 -14.72
C ASN A 191 -4.29 -6.15 -13.95
N GLU A 192 -3.71 -6.40 -12.78
CA GLU A 192 -3.99 -7.63 -12.02
C GLU A 192 -3.62 -7.48 -10.55
N ALA A 193 -4.35 -8.21 -9.70
CA ALA A 193 -4.01 -8.39 -8.30
C ALA A 193 -2.85 -9.38 -8.17
N SER A 194 -2.07 -9.29 -7.10
CA SER A 194 -1.00 -10.24 -6.81
C SER A 194 -0.62 -10.17 -5.35
N GLY A 195 -0.28 -11.31 -4.73
CA GLY A 195 0.25 -11.36 -3.37
C GLY A 195 -0.56 -10.56 -2.35
N PHE A 196 -1.88 -10.78 -2.31
CA PHE A 196 -2.85 -10.09 -1.43
C PHE A 196 -3.14 -8.61 -1.78
N CYS A 197 -2.51 -8.07 -2.83
CA CYS A 197 -2.57 -6.66 -3.21
C CYS A 197 -3.41 -6.45 -4.48
N TYR A 198 -4.41 -5.57 -4.42
CA TYR A 198 -5.33 -5.29 -5.54
C TYR A 198 -4.99 -3.96 -6.22
N VAL A 199 -4.91 -2.86 -5.47
CA VAL A 199 -4.49 -1.53 -5.94
C VAL A 199 -3.12 -1.18 -5.35
N ASN A 200 -2.21 -0.66 -6.16
CA ASN A 200 -0.86 -0.27 -5.75
C ASN A 200 -0.85 1.19 -5.26
N ASP A 201 -1.12 1.37 -3.96
CA ASP A 201 -1.17 2.69 -3.34
C ASP A 201 0.18 3.42 -3.35
N ILE A 202 1.28 2.65 -3.35
CA ILE A 202 2.65 3.19 -3.38
C ILE A 202 2.90 3.88 -4.71
N VAL A 203 2.59 3.23 -5.84
CA VAL A 203 2.77 3.83 -7.16
C VAL A 203 1.95 5.11 -7.28
N LEU A 204 0.70 5.09 -6.84
CA LEU A 204 -0.18 6.26 -6.85
C LEU A 204 0.36 7.41 -5.98
N ALA A 205 0.86 7.10 -4.78
CA ALA A 205 1.50 8.10 -3.92
C ALA A 205 2.80 8.66 -4.52
N ILE A 206 3.61 7.83 -5.17
CA ILE A 206 4.82 8.29 -5.87
C ILE A 206 4.47 9.18 -7.06
N LEU A 207 3.44 8.84 -7.85
CA LEU A 207 2.95 9.68 -8.94
C LEU A 207 2.49 11.04 -8.43
N GLU A 208 1.82 11.09 -7.27
CA GLU A 208 1.47 12.34 -6.61
C GLU A 208 2.72 13.13 -6.21
N LEU A 209 3.70 12.51 -5.53
CA LEU A 209 4.95 13.17 -5.15
C LEU A 209 5.73 13.72 -6.36
N LEU A 210 5.73 13.01 -7.49
CA LEU A 210 6.41 13.42 -8.72
C LEU A 210 5.84 14.69 -9.35
N LYS A 211 4.65 15.16 -8.94
CA LYS A 211 4.11 16.47 -9.35
C LYS A 211 4.95 17.64 -8.83
N VAL A 212 5.63 17.47 -7.69
CA VAL A 212 6.44 18.51 -7.03
C VAL A 212 7.92 18.13 -6.96
N HIS A 213 8.23 16.85 -6.80
CA HIS A 213 9.59 16.36 -6.60
C HIS A 213 10.17 15.75 -7.88
N GLN A 214 11.31 16.27 -8.35
CA GLN A 214 11.97 15.75 -9.56
C GLN A 214 12.45 14.30 -9.43
N ARG A 215 12.73 13.85 -8.21
CA ARG A 215 13.22 12.50 -7.89
C ARG A 215 12.54 12.03 -6.61
N VAL A 216 12.07 10.79 -6.62
CA VAL A 216 11.49 10.10 -5.46
C VAL A 216 12.27 8.81 -5.28
N LEU A 217 12.73 8.55 -4.05
CA LEU A 217 13.39 7.30 -3.68
C LEU A 217 12.36 6.38 -3.01
N TYR A 218 12.25 5.17 -3.51
CA TYR A 218 11.47 4.10 -2.90
C TYR A 218 12.42 3.11 -2.23
N ILE A 219 12.17 2.80 -0.96
CA ILE A 219 12.92 1.82 -0.17
C ILE A 219 11.92 0.78 0.29
N ASP A 220 12.21 -0.49 -0.02
CA ASP A 220 11.38 -1.64 0.33
C ASP A 220 12.14 -2.54 1.30
N ILE A 221 11.47 -2.92 2.39
CA ILE A 221 12.02 -3.78 3.45
C ILE A 221 11.14 -5.02 3.69
N ASP A 222 10.11 -5.22 2.87
CA ASP A 222 9.31 -6.45 2.90
C ASP A 222 10.16 -7.64 2.41
N ILE A 223 9.74 -8.86 2.78
CA ILE A 223 10.50 -10.11 2.57
C ILE A 223 10.17 -10.79 1.23
#